data_AF-E9D2Q7-F1
#
_entry.id   AF-E9D2Q7-F1
#
_cell.length_a   1.000
_cell.length_b   1.000
_cell.length_c   1.000
_cell.angle_alpha   90.00
_cell.angle_beta   90.00
_cell.angle_gamma   90.00
#
_symmetry.space_group_name_H-M   'P 1'
#
loop_
_entity.id
_entity.type
_entity.pdbx_description
1 polymer ?
#
loop_
_entity_poly.entity_id
_entity_poly.type
_entity_poly.pdbx_seq_one_letter_code
_entity_poly.pdbx_strand_id
1 'polypeptide(L)'
;MKYIEYTDANNILLAVLPPHSTHHLQPRNVGIFGPLSSTYSKYMDDFLCGGFGFNQMNKSSFWQIFHPAWKDATMPETPTSATRICMLSQCLSQIPQLPSEIKLLVKATERLVLHNEALVVEKSKPNPSSTAQFFSPKNVAQAREKFLELENKKKQEQAQKEHDKLQKAIAREVKAAEVAEQKKAREAAHMEAQRQKEANNAAKEAQKEAQCVEREACKALELAEKEERARKRQQAKEEKAAQKAGKR
;
A
#
# COMPACT_ATOMS: atom_id res chain seq x y z
N MET A 1 -25.01 1.81 6.30
CA MET A 1 -24.82 1.65 7.75
C MET A 1 -26.19 1.57 8.41
N LYS A 2 -26.91 0.44 8.25
CA LYS A 2 -28.37 0.37 8.50
C LYS A 2 -28.80 0.78 9.91
N TYR A 3 -27.99 0.51 10.94
CA TYR A 3 -28.34 0.82 12.32
C TYR A 3 -28.27 2.32 12.64
N ILE A 4 -27.25 3.02 12.13
CA ILE A 4 -27.06 4.46 12.36
C ILE A 4 -28.13 5.27 11.63
N GLU A 5 -28.44 4.88 10.39
CA GLU A 5 -29.52 5.46 9.59
C GLU A 5 -30.89 5.29 10.27
N TYR A 6 -31.16 4.13 10.86
CA TYR A 6 -32.39 3.88 11.62
C TYR A 6 -32.49 4.75 12.87
N THR A 7 -31.39 4.91 13.63
CA THR A 7 -31.42 5.75 14.84
C THR A 7 -31.65 7.22 14.51
N ASP A 8 -31.06 7.72 13.42
CA ASP A 8 -31.25 9.10 12.95
C ASP A 8 -32.70 9.34 12.51
N ALA A 9 -33.26 8.42 11.70
CA ALA A 9 -34.65 8.50 11.24
C ALA A 9 -35.69 8.47 12.38
N ASN A 10 -35.37 7.83 13.51
CA ASN A 10 -36.26 7.71 14.67
C ASN A 10 -35.91 8.68 15.81
N ASN A 11 -35.02 9.65 15.59
CA ASN A 11 -34.56 10.60 16.62
C ASN A 11 -34.01 9.93 17.90
N ILE A 12 -33.37 8.77 17.75
CA ILE A 12 -32.76 8.02 18.86
C ILE A 12 -31.32 8.47 19.02
N LEU A 13 -30.98 9.01 20.20
CA LEU A 13 -29.61 9.41 20.52
C LEU A 13 -28.71 8.18 20.70
N LEU A 14 -27.63 8.12 19.93
CA LEU A 14 -26.64 7.05 20.01
C LEU A 14 -25.47 7.46 20.91
N ALA A 15 -25.32 6.78 22.06
CA ALA A 15 -24.16 6.92 22.93
C ALA A 15 -23.07 5.93 22.50
N VAL A 16 -21.91 6.43 22.06
CA VAL A 16 -20.75 5.60 21.70
C VAL A 16 -19.81 5.52 22.90
N LEU A 17 -19.59 4.30 23.39
CA LEU A 17 -18.71 4.04 24.53
C LEU A 17 -17.31 3.65 24.05
N PRO A 18 -16.25 4.00 24.81
CA PRO A 18 -14.90 3.55 24.50
C PRO A 18 -14.79 2.02 24.53
N PRO A 19 -13.86 1.45 23.75
CA PRO A 19 -13.59 0.02 23.80
C PRO A 19 -13.20 -0.40 25.23
N HIS A 20 -13.66 -1.59 25.64
CA HIS A 20 -13.45 -2.15 26.97
C HIS A 20 -14.03 -1.35 28.15
N SER A 21 -14.87 -0.33 27.95
CA SER A 21 -15.47 0.44 29.06
C SER A 21 -16.87 -0.03 29.48
N THR A 22 -17.35 -1.12 28.87
CA THR A 22 -18.67 -1.72 29.06
C THR A 22 -19.01 -1.98 30.53
N HIS A 23 -18.07 -2.51 31.31
CA HIS A 23 -18.28 -2.88 32.72
C HIS A 23 -18.22 -1.70 33.71
N HIS A 24 -17.82 -0.51 33.25
CA HIS A 24 -17.74 0.71 34.07
C HIS A 24 -18.78 1.75 33.69
N LEU A 25 -19.04 1.91 32.39
CA LEU A 25 -19.85 3.00 31.87
C LEU A 25 -21.27 2.58 31.49
N GLN A 26 -21.53 1.28 31.26
CA GLN A 26 -22.89 0.87 30.94
C GLN A 26 -23.73 0.77 32.21
N PRO A 27 -24.83 1.53 32.30
CA PRO A 27 -25.74 1.51 33.45
C PRO A 27 -26.25 0.12 33.73
N ARG A 28 -26.54 -0.59 32.65
CA ARG A 28 -27.02 -1.96 32.65
C ARG A 28 -26.05 -2.91 33.35
N ASN A 29 -24.75 -2.77 33.11
CA ASN A 29 -23.77 -3.69 33.70
C ASN A 29 -23.51 -3.37 35.17
N VAL A 30 -23.39 -2.08 35.50
CA VAL A 30 -23.02 -1.62 36.85
C VAL A 30 -24.23 -1.60 37.80
N GLY A 31 -25.38 -1.14 37.32
CA GLY A 31 -26.59 -0.93 38.12
C GLY A 31 -27.55 -2.11 38.14
N ILE A 32 -27.69 -2.86 37.04
CA ILE A 32 -28.67 -3.95 36.93
C ILE A 32 -27.99 -5.31 37.04
N PHE A 33 -27.02 -5.61 36.17
CA PHE A 33 -26.42 -6.95 36.10
C PHE A 33 -25.53 -7.30 37.28
N GLY A 34 -24.83 -6.33 37.88
CA GLY A 34 -24.05 -6.56 39.10
C GLY A 34 -24.92 -7.07 40.26
N PRO A 35 -25.91 -6.27 40.73
CA PRO A 35 -26.84 -6.70 41.78
C PRO A 35 -27.61 -7.97 41.42
N LEU A 36 -28.11 -8.05 40.18
CA LEU A 36 -28.82 -9.24 39.70
C LEU A 36 -27.96 -10.49 39.76
N SER A 37 -26.69 -10.43 39.37
CA SER A 37 -25.80 -11.59 39.45
C SER A 37 -25.65 -12.04 40.89
N SER A 38 -25.50 -11.12 41.84
CA SER A 38 -25.35 -11.45 43.25
C SER A 38 -26.62 -12.03 43.86
N THR A 39 -27.80 -11.50 43.55
CA THR A 39 -29.07 -12.06 44.06
C THR A 39 -29.36 -13.39 43.39
N TYR A 40 -29.16 -13.50 42.07
CA TYR A 40 -29.39 -14.73 41.33
C TYR A 40 -28.50 -15.86 41.84
N SER A 41 -27.22 -15.62 42.14
CA SER A 41 -26.36 -16.62 42.78
C SER A 41 -26.92 -17.11 44.12
N LYS A 42 -27.45 -16.22 44.98
CA LYS A 42 -28.09 -16.64 46.23
C LYS A 42 -29.31 -17.53 46.00
N TYR A 43 -30.19 -17.11 45.10
CA TYR A 43 -31.38 -17.90 44.75
C TYR A 43 -31.03 -19.25 44.12
N MET A 44 -29.92 -19.32 43.37
CA MET A 44 -29.39 -20.58 42.85
C MET A 44 -28.85 -21.46 43.97
N ASP A 45 -28.05 -20.90 44.89
CA ASP A 45 -27.49 -21.63 46.01
C ASP A 45 -28.61 -22.18 46.91
N ASP A 46 -29.64 -21.38 47.21
CA ASP A 46 -30.82 -21.80 47.97
C ASP A 46 -31.58 -22.94 47.27
N PHE A 47 -31.74 -22.85 45.95
CA PHE A 47 -32.40 -23.90 45.16
C PHE A 47 -31.62 -25.22 45.16
N LEU A 48 -30.28 -25.15 45.07
CA LEU A 48 -29.39 -26.32 45.08
C LEU A 48 -29.28 -26.95 46.47
N CYS A 49 -29.12 -26.11 47.51
CA CYS A 49 -29.06 -26.54 48.91
C CYS A 49 -30.40 -27.10 49.40
N GLY A 50 -31.53 -26.48 49.05
CA GLY A 50 -32.86 -26.97 49.38
C GLY A 50 -33.23 -28.28 48.68
N GLY A 51 -32.57 -28.59 47.56
CA GLY A 51 -32.73 -29.84 46.81
C GLY A 51 -31.78 -30.97 47.22
N PHE A 52 -30.95 -30.79 48.25
CA PHE A 52 -29.87 -31.72 48.64
C PHE A 52 -28.94 -32.14 47.49
N GLY A 53 -28.81 -31.31 46.44
CA GLY A 53 -28.03 -31.64 45.24
C GLY A 53 -28.68 -32.62 44.26
N PHE A 54 -29.92 -33.06 44.50
CA PHE A 54 -30.68 -33.91 43.55
C PHE A 54 -31.38 -33.10 42.45
N ASN A 55 -31.60 -31.80 42.68
CA ASN A 55 -32.18 -30.90 41.70
C ASN A 55 -31.14 -30.49 40.66
N GLN A 56 -31.19 -31.11 39.48
CA GLN A 56 -30.41 -30.65 38.32
C GLN A 56 -31.05 -29.38 37.74
N MET A 57 -30.22 -28.38 37.45
CA MET A 57 -30.70 -27.13 36.88
C MET A 57 -31.14 -27.34 35.42
N ASN A 58 -32.45 -27.26 35.19
CA ASN A 58 -33.04 -27.36 33.86
C ASN A 58 -33.45 -25.99 33.34
N LYS A 59 -33.58 -25.85 32.01
CA LYS A 59 -34.07 -24.62 31.37
C LYS A 59 -35.47 -24.22 31.87
N SER A 60 -36.30 -25.18 32.29
CA SER A 60 -37.61 -24.94 32.88
C SER A 60 -37.54 -24.28 34.26
N SER A 61 -36.52 -24.60 35.06
CA SER A 61 -36.29 -24.04 36.40
C SER A 61 -35.68 -22.65 36.36
N PHE A 62 -35.08 -22.25 35.22
CA PHE A 62 -34.47 -20.93 35.05
C PHE A 62 -35.44 -19.80 35.42
N TRP A 63 -36.65 -19.80 34.89
CA TRP A 63 -37.61 -18.71 35.14
C TRP A 63 -38.03 -18.63 36.62
N GLN A 64 -38.16 -19.79 37.28
CA GLN A 64 -38.55 -19.87 38.70
C GLN A 64 -37.50 -19.26 39.62
N ILE A 65 -36.22 -19.31 39.22
CA ILE A 65 -35.08 -18.74 39.97
C ILE A 65 -34.83 -17.28 39.53
N PHE A 66 -34.86 -17.02 38.22
CA PHE A 66 -34.56 -15.72 37.64
C PHE A 66 -35.61 -14.66 37.98
N HIS A 67 -36.90 -14.97 37.86
CA HIS A 67 -37.97 -14.00 38.08
C HIS A 67 -38.00 -13.41 39.51
N PRO A 68 -37.93 -14.21 40.60
CA PRO A 68 -37.83 -13.65 41.95
C PRO A 68 -36.51 -12.92 42.17
N ALA A 69 -35.38 -13.47 41.71
CA ALA A 69 -34.07 -12.79 41.81
C ALA A 69 -34.04 -11.43 41.06
N TRP A 70 -34.75 -11.33 39.94
CA TRP A 70 -34.91 -10.10 39.17
C TRP A 70 -35.76 -9.09 39.90
N LYS A 71 -36.90 -9.50 40.46
CA LYS A 71 -37.75 -8.62 41.27
C LYS A 71 -36.94 -8.04 42.42
N ASP A 72 -36.25 -8.89 43.19
CA ASP A 72 -35.46 -8.45 44.34
C ASP A 72 -34.29 -7.55 43.96
N ALA A 73 -33.58 -7.84 42.86
CA ALA A 73 -32.47 -7.02 42.38
C ALA A 73 -32.91 -5.65 41.86
N THR A 74 -34.14 -5.54 41.37
CA THR A 74 -34.69 -4.31 40.77
C THR A 74 -35.60 -3.53 41.71
N MET A 75 -35.94 -4.09 42.89
CA MET A 75 -36.71 -3.40 43.91
C MET A 75 -35.91 -2.20 44.50
N PRO A 76 -36.57 -1.04 44.70
CA PRO A 76 -35.94 0.20 45.15
C PRO A 76 -35.48 0.20 46.62
N GLU A 77 -35.83 -0.82 47.38
CA GLU A 77 -35.53 -0.95 48.82
C GLU A 77 -34.04 -1.13 49.13
N THR A 78 -33.19 -1.36 48.11
CA THR A 78 -31.74 -1.46 48.29
C THR A 78 -31.05 -0.18 47.80
N PRO A 79 -30.34 0.55 48.68
CA PRO A 79 -29.68 1.83 48.36
C PRO A 79 -28.53 1.70 47.35
N THR A 80 -28.27 0.52 46.78
CA THR A 80 -27.17 0.27 45.84
C THR A 80 -27.62 0.21 44.39
N SER A 81 -28.91 0.01 44.13
CA SER A 81 -29.52 -0.03 42.79
C SER A 81 -29.87 1.40 42.31
N ALA A 82 -30.59 2.16 43.14
CA ALA A 82 -30.98 3.54 42.85
C ALA A 82 -29.78 4.49 42.69
N THR A 83 -28.76 4.36 43.53
CA THR A 83 -27.58 5.24 43.56
C THR A 83 -26.64 5.01 42.38
N ARG A 84 -26.63 3.81 41.79
CA ARG A 84 -25.84 3.51 40.57
C ARG A 84 -26.54 3.90 39.28
N ILE A 85 -27.88 3.92 39.26
CA ILE A 85 -28.66 4.54 38.19
C ILE A 85 -28.52 6.08 38.26
N CYS A 86 -28.44 6.65 39.48
CA CYS A 86 -28.21 8.09 39.72
C CYS A 86 -26.91 8.62 39.10
N MET A 87 -25.84 7.81 39.05
CA MET A 87 -24.56 8.17 38.40
C MET A 87 -24.73 8.54 36.91
N LEU A 88 -25.75 8.03 36.21
CA LEU A 88 -26.07 8.55 34.87
C LEU A 88 -26.74 9.89 34.90
N SER A 89 -27.64 10.14 35.85
CA SER A 89 -28.31 11.44 35.94
C SER A 89 -27.29 12.57 36.11
N GLN A 90 -26.22 12.33 36.87
CA GLN A 90 -25.15 13.28 37.11
C GLN A 90 -24.18 13.44 35.92
N CYS A 91 -24.05 12.41 35.08
CA CYS A 91 -23.30 12.47 33.83
C CYS A 91 -24.12 13.10 32.70
N LEU A 92 -25.45 12.90 32.70
CA LEU A 92 -26.41 13.50 31.78
C LEU A 92 -26.66 14.99 32.08
N SER A 93 -26.54 15.42 33.35
CA SER A 93 -26.68 16.84 33.73
C SER A 93 -25.50 17.72 33.27
N GLN A 94 -24.37 17.11 32.89
CA GLN A 94 -23.22 17.79 32.30
C GLN A 94 -23.35 18.02 30.79
N ILE A 95 -24.49 17.64 30.17
CA ILE A 95 -24.78 17.82 28.74
C ILE A 95 -25.20 19.28 28.48
N PRO A 96 -24.41 20.10 27.76
CA PRO A 96 -24.71 21.53 27.58
C PRO A 96 -25.88 21.82 26.64
N GLN A 97 -26.35 20.84 25.87
CA GLN A 97 -27.35 21.03 24.80
C GLN A 97 -28.47 20.00 24.87
N LEU A 98 -29.14 19.91 26.02
CA LEU A 98 -30.40 19.17 26.13
C LEU A 98 -31.58 20.13 25.90
N PRO A 99 -32.54 19.79 25.01
CA PRO A 99 -33.76 20.57 24.80
C PRO A 99 -34.46 20.88 26.13
N SER A 100 -34.99 22.09 26.25
CA SER A 100 -35.50 22.68 27.51
C SER A 100 -36.51 21.80 28.26
N GLU A 101 -37.24 20.95 27.54
CA GLU A 101 -38.26 20.04 28.07
C GLU A 101 -37.66 18.92 28.93
N ILE A 102 -36.49 18.39 28.56
CA ILE A 102 -35.84 17.29 29.30
C ILE A 102 -35.12 17.82 30.54
N LYS A 103 -34.64 19.08 30.51
CA LYS A 103 -34.08 19.77 31.68
C LYS A 103 -35.09 19.90 32.82
N LEU A 104 -36.38 20.03 32.50
CA LEU A 104 -37.45 20.15 33.49
C LEU A 104 -37.68 18.81 34.22
N LEU A 105 -37.66 17.70 33.48
CA LEU A 105 -37.78 16.33 34.00
C LEU A 105 -36.60 15.94 34.89
N VAL A 106 -35.37 16.28 34.49
CA VAL A 106 -34.17 16.06 35.31
C VAL A 106 -34.22 16.89 36.60
N LYS A 107 -34.59 18.18 36.52
CA LYS A 107 -34.73 19.06 37.71
C LYS A 107 -35.84 18.64 38.68
N ALA A 108 -36.92 18.02 38.18
CA ALA A 108 -37.98 17.47 39.02
C ALA A 108 -37.48 16.25 39.79
N THR A 109 -36.63 15.44 39.16
CA THR A 109 -36.04 14.23 39.74
C THR A 109 -34.94 14.58 40.75
N GLU A 110 -34.09 15.59 40.45
CA GLU A 110 -33.05 16.10 41.37
C GLU A 110 -33.65 16.70 42.66
N ARG A 111 -34.82 17.35 42.59
CA ARG A 111 -35.47 17.94 43.77
C ARG A 111 -35.99 16.90 44.76
N LEU A 112 -36.29 15.69 44.31
CA LEU A 112 -36.67 14.57 45.19
C LEU A 112 -35.45 13.93 45.90
N VAL A 113 -34.25 14.10 45.35
CA VAL A 113 -33.01 13.47 45.85
C VAL A 113 -32.22 14.40 46.80
N LEU A 114 -32.31 15.72 46.59
CA LEU A 114 -31.57 16.74 47.36
C LEU A 114 -31.95 16.88 48.84
N HIS A 115 -32.96 16.17 49.34
CA HIS A 115 -33.32 16.25 50.77
C HIS A 115 -32.40 15.44 51.69
N ASN A 116 -31.46 14.63 51.16
CA ASN A 116 -30.73 13.64 51.97
C ASN A 116 -29.19 13.65 51.90
N GLU A 117 -28.52 14.50 51.12
CA GLU A 117 -27.04 14.41 50.99
C GLU A 117 -26.34 15.78 51.02
N ALA A 118 -26.37 16.41 52.19
CA ALA A 118 -25.28 17.29 52.58
C ALA A 118 -24.21 16.41 53.23
N LEU A 119 -23.17 15.97 52.50
CA LEU A 119 -21.84 15.64 53.03
C LEU A 119 -20.86 15.18 51.93
N VAL A 120 -19.73 15.89 51.89
CA VAL A 120 -18.41 15.54 51.32
C VAL A 120 -18.17 15.77 49.81
N VAL A 121 -17.47 16.87 49.58
CA VAL A 121 -16.67 17.21 48.41
C VAL A 121 -15.25 16.67 48.61
N GLU A 122 -14.67 15.99 47.62
CA GLU A 122 -13.27 16.16 47.25
C GLU A 122 -13.09 16.04 45.73
N LYS A 123 -12.50 17.07 45.13
CA LYS A 123 -12.20 17.16 43.69
C LYS A 123 -10.75 16.77 43.44
N SER A 124 -10.50 15.71 42.68
CA SER A 124 -9.23 15.49 41.98
C SER A 124 -9.40 15.79 40.48
N LYS A 125 -8.38 16.40 39.86
CA LYS A 125 -8.39 16.87 38.46
C LYS A 125 -8.38 15.67 37.49
N PRO A 126 -9.22 15.62 36.43
CA PRO A 126 -9.26 14.47 35.54
C PRO A 126 -8.18 14.54 34.44
N ASN A 127 -7.56 13.40 34.17
CA ASN A 127 -6.72 13.14 33.00
C ASN A 127 -7.57 13.02 31.72
N PRO A 128 -7.08 13.48 30.55
CA PRO A 128 -7.87 13.60 29.31
C PRO A 128 -8.23 12.28 28.61
N SER A 129 -7.81 11.13 29.13
CA SER A 129 -8.03 9.80 28.52
C SER A 129 -9.39 9.17 28.85
N SER A 130 -10.06 9.64 29.91
CA SER A 130 -11.25 8.99 30.49
C SER A 130 -12.46 9.92 30.53
N THR A 131 -12.70 10.66 29.45
CA THR A 131 -13.86 11.57 29.37
C THR A 131 -14.56 11.38 28.02
N ALA A 132 -15.88 11.19 28.04
CA ALA A 132 -16.68 11.02 26.82
C ALA A 132 -16.58 12.27 25.95
N GLN A 133 -16.07 12.12 24.71
CA GLN A 133 -16.01 13.21 23.74
C GLN A 133 -17.34 13.30 22.99
N PHE A 134 -18.08 14.37 23.26
CA PHE A 134 -19.31 14.69 22.52
C PHE A 134 -18.97 15.58 21.33
N PHE A 135 -19.37 15.17 20.13
CA PHE A 135 -19.14 15.94 18.91
C PHE A 135 -20.40 16.72 18.52
N SER A 136 -20.33 18.06 18.57
CA SER A 136 -21.34 18.93 17.97
C SER A 136 -21.40 18.70 16.45
N PRO A 137 -22.56 18.85 15.78
CA PRO A 137 -22.68 18.69 14.32
C PRO A 137 -21.63 19.47 13.51
N LYS A 138 -21.23 20.67 14.00
CA LYS A 138 -20.17 21.48 13.38
C LYS A 138 -18.78 20.83 13.50
N ASN A 139 -18.48 20.23 14.65
CA ASN A 139 -17.21 19.53 14.88
C ASN A 139 -17.14 18.22 14.08
N VAL A 140 -18.29 17.54 13.90
CA VAL A 140 -18.39 16.36 13.03
C VAL A 140 -18.15 16.74 11.57
N ALA A 141 -18.71 17.86 11.09
CA ALA A 141 -18.48 18.36 9.75
C ALA A 141 -17.00 18.69 9.50
N GLN A 142 -16.37 19.44 10.40
CA GLN A 142 -14.93 19.77 10.31
C GLN A 142 -14.03 18.52 10.37
N ALA A 143 -14.40 17.53 11.18
CA ALA A 143 -13.66 16.26 11.23
C ALA A 143 -13.75 15.53 9.88
N ARG A 144 -14.93 15.48 9.26
CA ARG A 144 -15.14 14.87 7.93
C ARG A 144 -14.34 15.57 6.85
N GLU A 145 -14.33 16.91 6.83
CA GLU A 145 -13.52 17.71 5.89
C GLU A 145 -12.04 17.39 6.03
N LYS A 146 -11.51 17.36 7.26
CA LYS A 146 -10.11 16.98 7.52
C LYS A 146 -9.80 15.55 7.08
N PHE A 147 -10.72 14.61 7.28
CA PHE A 147 -10.55 13.24 6.80
C PHE A 147 -10.48 13.18 5.26
N LEU A 148 -11.37 13.91 4.57
CA LEU A 148 -11.38 14.02 3.11
C LEU A 148 -10.09 14.67 2.58
N GLU A 149 -9.61 15.74 3.21
CA GLU A 149 -8.34 16.38 2.86
C GLU A 149 -7.14 15.44 3.03
N LEU A 150 -7.09 14.72 4.16
CA LEU A 150 -6.05 13.71 4.41
C LEU A 150 -6.11 12.57 3.39
N GLU A 151 -7.30 12.11 3.03
CA GLU A 151 -7.49 11.07 2.02
C GLU A 151 -7.04 11.55 0.62
N ASN A 152 -7.42 12.76 0.25
CA ASN A 152 -7.01 13.37 -1.01
C ASN A 152 -5.49 13.59 -1.06
N LYS A 153 -4.88 14.04 0.05
CA LYS A 153 -3.42 14.17 0.16
C LYS A 153 -2.71 12.83 -0.01
N LYS A 154 -3.22 11.77 0.62
CA LYS A 154 -2.67 10.41 0.46
C LYS A 154 -2.79 9.93 -0.99
N LYS A 155 -3.93 10.16 -1.66
CA LYS A 155 -4.11 9.84 -3.08
C LYS A 155 -3.13 10.62 -3.97
N GLN A 156 -2.92 11.90 -3.70
CA GLN A 156 -1.94 12.73 -4.42
C GLN A 156 -0.50 12.24 -4.20
N GLU A 157 -0.10 11.94 -2.97
CA GLU A 157 1.23 11.39 -2.67
C GLU A 157 1.43 10.02 -3.34
N GLN A 158 0.39 9.19 -3.40
CA GLN A 158 0.46 7.91 -4.10
C GLN A 158 0.62 8.09 -5.62
N ALA A 159 -0.16 8.98 -6.23
CA ALA A 159 -0.05 9.32 -7.64
C ALA A 159 1.35 9.90 -7.98
N GLN A 160 1.91 10.75 -7.13
CA GLN A 160 3.27 11.27 -7.29
C GLN A 160 4.31 10.16 -7.24
N LYS A 161 4.21 9.23 -6.28
CA LYS A 161 5.12 8.08 -6.18
C LYS A 161 5.04 7.17 -7.41
N GLU A 162 3.85 6.96 -7.96
CA GLU A 162 3.65 6.17 -9.19
C GLU A 162 4.25 6.88 -10.41
N HIS A 163 4.00 8.18 -10.56
CA HIS A 163 4.59 8.99 -11.61
C HIS A 163 6.13 8.97 -11.57
N ASP A 164 6.73 9.15 -10.39
CA ASP A 164 8.19 9.11 -10.23
C ASP A 164 8.78 7.74 -10.56
N LYS A 165 8.06 6.65 -10.24
CA LYS A 165 8.47 5.28 -10.62
C LYS A 165 8.45 5.10 -12.14
N LEU A 166 7.39 5.56 -12.80
CA LEU A 166 7.27 5.49 -14.26
C LEU A 166 8.35 6.32 -14.94
N GLN A 167 8.61 7.55 -14.48
CA GLN A 167 9.68 8.39 -15.02
C GLN A 167 11.06 7.73 -14.89
N LYS A 168 11.34 7.10 -13.74
CA LYS A 168 12.59 6.35 -13.55
C LYS A 168 12.69 5.13 -14.46
N ALA A 169 11.59 4.44 -14.73
CA ALA A 169 11.56 3.32 -15.67
C ALA A 169 11.84 3.77 -17.10
N ILE A 170 11.14 4.81 -17.57
CA ILE A 170 11.36 5.41 -18.90
C ILE A 170 12.81 5.87 -19.06
N ALA A 171 13.36 6.57 -18.06
CA ALA A 171 14.75 7.03 -18.10
C ALA A 171 15.78 5.86 -18.16
N ARG A 172 15.48 4.72 -17.53
CA ARG A 172 16.33 3.52 -17.62
C ARG A 172 16.26 2.89 -19.00
N GLU A 173 15.07 2.79 -19.59
CA GLU A 173 14.88 2.24 -20.93
C GLU A 173 15.55 3.10 -21.99
N VAL A 174 15.39 4.43 -21.93
CA VAL A 174 16.07 5.36 -22.85
C VAL A 174 17.58 5.22 -22.76
N LYS A 175 18.15 5.20 -21.54
CA LYS A 175 19.59 5.00 -21.35
C LYS A 175 20.07 3.63 -21.85
N ALA A 176 19.30 2.57 -21.63
CA ALA A 176 19.64 1.24 -22.13
C ALA A 176 19.60 1.18 -23.67
N ALA A 177 18.62 1.84 -24.30
CA ALA A 177 18.52 1.95 -25.75
C ALA A 177 19.70 2.73 -26.33
N GLU A 178 20.07 3.86 -25.73
CA GLU A 178 21.22 4.67 -26.14
C GLU A 178 22.54 3.85 -26.07
N VAL A 179 22.78 3.14 -24.97
CA VAL A 179 23.97 2.28 -24.82
C VAL A 179 23.96 1.15 -25.84
N ALA A 180 22.81 0.54 -26.12
CA ALA A 180 22.68 -0.50 -27.13
C ALA A 180 22.95 0.02 -28.54
N GLU A 181 22.49 1.22 -28.86
CA GLU A 181 22.76 1.89 -30.14
C GLU A 181 24.26 2.20 -30.29
N GLN A 182 24.89 2.76 -29.25
CA GLN A 182 26.33 3.02 -29.26
C GLN A 182 27.15 1.74 -29.43
N LYS A 183 26.74 0.62 -28.81
CA LYS A 183 27.40 -0.67 -29.00
C LYS A 183 27.29 -1.17 -30.44
N LYS A 184 26.08 -1.10 -31.04
CA LYS A 184 25.87 -1.45 -32.45
C LYS A 184 26.71 -0.59 -33.39
N ALA A 185 26.79 0.73 -33.12
CA ALA A 185 27.62 1.64 -33.92
C ALA A 185 29.11 1.29 -33.83
N ARG A 186 29.62 0.94 -32.64
CA ARG A 186 31.01 0.48 -32.45
C ARG A 186 31.30 -0.83 -33.17
N GLU A 187 30.38 -1.80 -33.10
CA GLU A 187 30.50 -3.07 -33.81
C GLU A 187 30.49 -2.87 -35.33
N ALA A 188 29.58 -2.02 -35.84
CA ALA A 188 29.54 -1.67 -37.26
C ALA A 188 30.83 -0.99 -37.72
N ALA A 189 31.34 -0.01 -36.96
CA ALA A 189 32.61 0.66 -37.26
C ALA A 189 33.81 -0.31 -37.25
N HIS A 190 33.83 -1.27 -36.31
CA HIS A 190 34.86 -2.31 -36.26
C HIS A 190 34.81 -3.19 -37.51
N MET A 191 33.61 -3.67 -37.88
CA MET A 191 33.41 -4.50 -39.07
C MET A 191 33.77 -3.76 -40.36
N GLU A 192 33.45 -2.47 -40.45
CA GLU A 192 33.81 -1.64 -41.60
C GLU A 192 35.32 -1.41 -41.69
N ALA A 193 35.98 -1.09 -40.57
CA ALA A 193 37.43 -0.95 -40.51
C ALA A 193 38.15 -2.27 -40.89
N GLN A 194 37.59 -3.42 -40.49
CA GLN A 194 38.12 -4.72 -40.89
C GLN A 194 37.96 -4.94 -42.40
N ARG A 195 36.79 -4.68 -42.97
CA ARG A 195 36.56 -4.76 -44.42
C ARG A 195 37.49 -3.82 -45.21
N GLN A 196 37.71 -2.60 -44.72
CA GLN A 196 38.64 -1.65 -45.34
C GLN A 196 40.09 -2.17 -45.29
N LYS A 197 40.53 -2.77 -44.17
CA LYS A 197 41.86 -3.40 -44.08
C LYS A 197 42.00 -4.58 -45.04
N GLU A 198 41.01 -5.45 -45.11
CA GLU A 198 40.98 -6.59 -46.04
C GLU A 198 41.01 -6.12 -47.50
N ALA A 199 40.20 -5.12 -47.86
CA ALA A 199 40.20 -4.52 -49.20
C ALA A 199 41.54 -3.86 -49.55
N ASN A 200 42.15 -3.13 -48.61
CA ASN A 200 43.46 -2.51 -48.81
C ASN A 200 44.57 -3.55 -48.97
N ASN A 201 44.52 -4.65 -48.22
CA ASN A 201 45.48 -5.74 -48.35
C ASN A 201 45.30 -6.46 -49.69
N ALA A 202 44.06 -6.78 -50.08
CA ALA A 202 43.76 -7.38 -51.38
C ALA A 202 44.17 -6.47 -52.55
N ALA A 203 43.95 -5.16 -52.47
CA ALA A 203 44.39 -4.21 -53.48
C ALA A 203 45.92 -4.15 -53.61
N LYS A 204 46.64 -4.20 -52.48
CA LYS A 204 48.12 -4.29 -52.48
C LYS A 204 48.61 -5.59 -53.10
N GLU A 205 47.95 -6.72 -52.83
CA GLU A 205 48.27 -8.00 -53.44
C GLU A 205 48.02 -7.99 -54.95
N ALA A 206 46.84 -7.54 -55.39
CA ALA A 206 46.52 -7.39 -56.81
C ALA A 206 47.50 -6.46 -57.55
N GLN A 207 47.94 -5.36 -56.91
CA GLN A 207 48.94 -4.46 -57.48
C GLN A 207 50.31 -5.13 -57.63
N LYS A 208 50.73 -5.94 -56.65
CA LYS A 208 51.98 -6.72 -56.73
C LYS A 208 51.91 -7.77 -57.85
N GLU A 209 50.77 -8.46 -57.98
CA GLU A 209 50.54 -9.42 -59.06
C GLU A 209 50.58 -8.75 -60.44
N ALA A 210 49.88 -7.62 -60.60
CA ALA A 210 49.90 -6.83 -61.83
C ALA A 210 51.33 -6.37 -62.19
N GLN A 211 52.11 -5.89 -61.21
CA GLN A 211 53.53 -5.54 -61.44
C GLN A 211 54.38 -6.76 -61.83
N CYS A 212 54.11 -7.94 -61.27
CA CYS A 212 54.84 -9.16 -61.65
C CYS A 212 54.53 -9.53 -63.10
N VAL A 213 53.26 -9.51 -63.49
CA VAL A 213 52.81 -9.79 -64.86
C VAL A 213 53.38 -8.76 -65.84
N GLU A 214 53.38 -7.47 -65.52
CA GLU A 214 54.00 -6.43 -66.37
C GLU A 214 55.51 -6.66 -66.56
N ARG A 215 56.22 -7.02 -65.48
CA ARG A 215 57.66 -7.34 -65.56
C ARG A 215 57.92 -8.57 -66.42
N GLU A 216 57.09 -9.61 -66.29
CA GLU A 216 57.19 -10.81 -67.13
C GLU A 216 56.89 -10.51 -68.59
N ALA A 217 55.85 -9.72 -68.88
CA ALA A 217 55.53 -9.28 -70.24
C ALA A 217 56.67 -8.45 -70.85
N CYS A 218 57.28 -7.54 -70.09
CA CYS A 218 58.43 -6.76 -70.54
C CYS A 218 59.64 -7.66 -70.87
N LYS A 219 59.96 -8.63 -70.00
CA LYS A 219 61.00 -9.63 -70.27
C LYS A 219 60.69 -10.46 -71.51
N ALA A 220 59.43 -10.85 -71.72
CA ALA A 220 59.01 -11.62 -72.89
C ALA A 220 59.16 -10.81 -74.19
N LEU A 221 58.80 -9.52 -74.18
CA LEU A 221 59.02 -8.62 -75.31
C LEU A 221 60.51 -8.44 -75.62
N GLU A 222 61.35 -8.25 -74.60
CA GLU A 222 62.81 -8.16 -74.80
C GLU A 222 63.40 -9.44 -75.41
N LEU A 223 62.93 -10.61 -74.96
CA LEU A 223 63.35 -11.90 -75.53
C LEU A 223 62.90 -12.01 -76.99
N ALA A 224 61.65 -11.69 -77.29
CA ALA A 224 61.13 -11.69 -78.65
C ALA A 224 61.91 -10.73 -79.58
N GLU A 225 62.27 -9.54 -79.10
CA GLU A 225 63.07 -8.59 -79.87
C GLU A 225 64.51 -9.08 -80.07
N LYS A 226 65.13 -9.70 -79.06
CA LYS A 226 66.45 -10.34 -79.19
C LYS A 226 66.43 -11.49 -80.20
N GLU A 227 65.39 -12.32 -80.17
CA GLU A 227 65.16 -13.40 -81.14
C GLU A 227 64.95 -12.85 -82.54
N GLU A 228 64.15 -11.80 -82.71
CA GLU A 228 63.93 -11.13 -84.00
C GLU A 228 65.24 -10.54 -84.55
N ARG A 229 66.02 -9.85 -83.71
CA ARG A 229 67.36 -9.33 -84.07
C ARG A 229 68.31 -10.47 -84.43
N ALA A 230 68.25 -11.61 -83.73
CA ALA A 230 69.04 -12.79 -84.05
C ALA A 230 68.64 -13.40 -85.40
N ARG A 231 67.34 -13.53 -85.68
CA ARG A 231 66.80 -13.98 -86.97
C ARG A 231 67.23 -13.05 -88.11
N LYS A 232 67.10 -11.73 -87.94
CA LYS A 232 67.61 -10.73 -88.92
C LYS A 232 69.12 -10.87 -89.16
N ARG A 233 69.92 -11.12 -88.12
CA ARG A 233 71.36 -11.37 -88.25
C ARG A 233 71.67 -12.68 -88.97
N GLN A 234 70.89 -13.75 -88.75
CA GLN A 234 71.03 -15.01 -89.46
C GLN A 234 70.67 -14.84 -90.94
N GLN A 235 69.55 -14.21 -91.25
CA GLN A 235 69.16 -13.87 -92.62
C GLN A 235 70.23 -13.03 -93.33
N ALA A 236 70.79 -12.01 -92.68
CA ALA A 236 71.88 -11.23 -93.25
C ALA A 236 73.19 -12.04 -93.46
N LYS A 237 73.44 -13.06 -92.64
CA LYS A 237 74.57 -13.99 -92.84
C LYS A 237 74.31 -14.94 -94.00
N GLU A 238 73.08 -15.45 -94.12
CA GLU A 238 72.64 -16.31 -95.23
C GLU A 238 72.65 -15.54 -96.56
N GLU A 239 72.19 -14.30 -96.59
CA GLU A 239 72.29 -13.40 -97.75
C GLU A 239 73.75 -13.11 -98.13
N LYS A 240 74.62 -12.85 -97.14
CA LYS A 240 76.07 -12.69 -97.40
C LYS A 240 76.73 -14.00 -97.87
N ALA A 241 76.26 -15.15 -97.40
CA ALA A 241 76.74 -16.46 -97.87
C ALA A 241 76.27 -16.75 -99.30
N ALA A 242 75.02 -16.41 -99.64
CA ALA A 242 74.48 -16.50 -100.99
C ALA A 242 75.22 -15.57 -101.97
N GLN A 243 75.58 -14.35 -101.55
CA GLN A 243 76.41 -13.44 -102.34
C GLN A 243 77.85 -13.93 -102.52
N LYS A 244 78.38 -14.75 -101.60
CA LYS A 244 79.70 -15.38 -101.71
C LYS A 244 79.68 -16.64 -102.58
N ALA A 245 78.56 -17.37 -102.63
CA ALA A 245 78.37 -18.53 -103.49
C ALA A 245 78.13 -18.17 -104.96
N GLY A 246 77.64 -16.95 -105.26
CA GLY A 246 77.51 -16.43 -106.63
C GLY A 246 78.80 -15.89 -107.26
N LYS A 247 79.95 -15.97 -106.56
CA LYS A 247 81.28 -15.63 -107.06
C LYS A 247 82.20 -16.85 -107.02
N ARG A 248 81.85 -17.89 -107.77
CA ARG A 248 82.78 -18.92 -108.24
C ARG A 248 82.26 -19.52 -109.52
#